data_AF-A0A1F3F4G2-F1
#
_entry.id   AF-A0A1F3F4G2-F1
#
_cell.length_a   1.000
_cell.length_b   1.000
_cell.length_c   1.000
_cell.angle_alpha   90.00
_cell.angle_beta   90.00
_cell.angle_gamma   90.00
#
_symmetry.space_group_name_H-M   'P 1'
#
loop_
_entity.id
_entity.type
_entity.pdbx_description
1 polymer ?
#
loop_
_entity_poly.entity_id
_entity_poly.type
_entity_poly.pdbx_seq_one_letter_code
_entity_poly.pdbx_strand_id
1 'polypeptide(L)'
;MKVPLNDIISDFRLVKQKLIENFKQYTFNERSKDFIVIKKNRVIGANIIFDKKNIYVIGNIPSRTGNFLLILIILLLGVIIPLIFYFLFIHFKMKRLEKEICSFLIGLR
;
A
#
# COMPACT_ATOMS: atom_id res chain seq x y z
N MET A 1 12.98 -3.66 9.36
CA MET A 1 14.09 -3.94 10.30
C MET A 1 15.19 -4.68 9.55
N LYS A 2 16.46 -4.37 9.86
CA LYS A 2 17.64 -4.96 9.23
C LYS A 2 18.40 -5.77 10.28
N VAL A 3 18.78 -7.00 9.94
CA VAL A 3 19.57 -7.89 10.79
C VAL A 3 20.84 -8.26 10.03
N PRO A 4 22.05 -7.98 10.55
CA PRO A 4 23.28 -8.37 9.88
C PRO A 4 23.39 -9.89 9.82
N LEU A 5 24.01 -10.41 8.75
CA LEU A 5 24.32 -11.83 8.65
C LEU A 5 25.64 -12.13 9.36
N ASN A 6 25.62 -13.20 10.15
CA ASN A 6 26.76 -13.78 10.83
C ASN A 6 26.91 -15.21 10.32
N ASP A 7 28.05 -15.87 10.52
CA ASP A 7 28.30 -17.23 10.02
C ASP A 7 27.20 -18.24 10.38
N ILE A 8 26.56 -18.08 11.54
CA ILE A 8 25.47 -18.92 12.08
C ILE A 8 24.12 -18.73 11.33
N ILE A 9 23.88 -17.56 10.74
CA ILE A 9 22.60 -17.15 10.13
C ILE A 9 22.69 -17.21 8.59
N SER A 10 23.85 -17.63 8.06
CA SER A 10 24.15 -17.63 6.61
C SER A 10 23.30 -18.60 5.78
N ASP A 11 22.72 -19.64 6.39
CA ASP A 11 21.90 -20.62 5.69
C ASP A 11 20.39 -20.30 5.76
N PHE A 12 19.86 -19.83 4.63
CA PHE A 12 18.44 -19.56 4.41
C PHE A 12 17.52 -20.72 4.84
N ARG A 13 17.92 -21.96 4.55
CA ARG A 13 17.07 -23.14 4.83
C ARG A 13 16.93 -23.36 6.33
N LEU A 14 18.02 -23.19 7.06
CA LEU A 14 18.07 -23.35 8.51
C LEU A 14 17.25 -22.24 9.21
N VAL A 15 17.37 -21.00 8.74
CA VAL A 15 16.57 -19.89 9.27
C VAL A 15 15.08 -20.10 8.98
N LYS A 16 14.73 -20.52 7.76
CA LYS A 16 13.34 -20.88 7.41
C LYS A 16 12.80 -21.97 8.32
N GLN A 17 13.54 -23.05 8.52
CA GLN A 17 13.11 -24.16 9.35
C GLN A 17 12.85 -23.69 10.78
N LYS A 18 13.79 -22.95 11.38
CA LYS A 18 13.60 -22.37 12.73
C LYS A 18 12.40 -21.43 12.80
N LEU A 19 12.14 -20.63 11.76
CA LEU A 19 10.97 -19.76 11.71
C LEU A 19 9.66 -20.57 11.69
N ILE A 20 9.60 -21.64 10.91
CA ILE A 20 8.42 -22.52 10.85
C ILE A 20 8.21 -23.23 12.19
N GLU A 21 9.28 -23.69 12.84
CA GLU A 21 9.23 -24.35 14.14
C GLU A 21 8.74 -23.42 15.26
N ASN A 22 9.20 -22.16 15.28
CA ASN A 22 8.85 -21.19 16.31
C ASN A 22 7.52 -20.47 16.05
N PHE A 23 7.06 -20.40 14.80
CA PHE A 23 5.85 -19.67 14.42
C PHE A 23 4.86 -20.54 13.65
N LYS A 24 4.53 -21.72 14.20
CA LYS A 24 3.62 -22.71 13.59
C LYS A 24 2.24 -22.15 13.25
N GLN A 25 1.78 -21.14 13.99
CA GLN A 25 0.51 -20.46 13.75
C GLN A 25 0.50 -19.55 12.49
N TYR A 26 1.65 -19.30 11.86
CA TYR A 26 1.75 -18.43 10.69
C TYR A 26 1.90 -19.24 9.41
N THR A 27 1.42 -18.68 8.30
CA THR A 27 1.60 -19.28 6.98
C THR A 27 2.84 -18.72 6.31
N PHE A 28 3.68 -19.61 5.81
CA PHE A 28 4.91 -19.27 5.09
C PHE A 28 4.70 -19.52 3.59
N ASN A 29 5.08 -18.55 2.77
CA ASN A 29 5.01 -18.67 1.31
C ASN A 29 6.33 -18.18 0.70
N GLU A 30 7.03 -19.07 0.00
CA GLU A 30 8.27 -18.75 -0.68
C GLU A 30 7.97 -18.06 -2.01
N ARG A 31 8.60 -16.91 -2.23
CA ARG A 31 8.51 -16.20 -3.51
C ARG A 31 9.73 -16.48 -4.39
N SER A 32 10.89 -16.67 -3.77
CA SER A 32 12.14 -17.02 -4.44
C SER A 32 13.10 -17.66 -3.43
N LYS A 33 14.27 -18.09 -3.91
CA LYS A 33 15.32 -18.72 -3.09
C LYS A 33 15.79 -17.90 -1.88
N ASP A 34 15.64 -16.58 -1.91
CA ASP A 34 16.10 -15.65 -0.87
C ASP A 34 14.94 -14.80 -0.32
N PHE A 35 13.68 -15.18 -0.60
CA PHE A 35 12.50 -14.37 -0.26
C PHE A 35 11.36 -15.22 0.28
N ILE A 36 10.96 -14.94 1.52
CA ILE A 36 9.83 -15.59 2.20
C ILE A 36 8.81 -14.54 2.61
N VAL A 37 7.53 -14.84 2.39
CA VAL A 37 6.41 -14.09 2.97
C VAL A 37 5.88 -14.86 4.16
N ILE A 38 5.83 -14.21 5.32
CA ILE A 38 5.16 -14.71 6.52
C ILE A 38 3.80 -14.01 6.64
N LYS A 39 2.74 -14.78 6.85
CA LYS A 39 1.38 -14.28 7.05
C LYS A 39 0.89 -14.68 8.43
N LYS A 40 0.58 -13.68 9.27
CA LYS A 40 -0.14 -13.89 10.53
C LYS A 40 -1.64 -13.99 10.28
N ASN A 41 -2.17 -13.13 9.41
CA ASN A 41 -3.55 -13.19 8.94
C ASN A 41 -3.66 -12.56 7.53
N ARG A 42 -4.87 -12.26 7.07
CA ARG A 42 -5.11 -11.67 5.73
C ARG A 42 -4.55 -10.24 5.58
N VAL A 43 -4.36 -9.51 6.68
CA VAL A 43 -3.99 -8.08 6.67
C VAL A 43 -2.57 -7.85 7.20
N ILE A 44 -2.09 -8.70 8.10
CA ILE A 44 -0.81 -8.57 8.79
C ILE A 44 0.14 -9.67 8.34
N GLY A 45 1.30 -9.27 7.83
CA GLY A 45 2.39 -10.15 7.45
C GLY A 45 3.73 -9.42 7.43
N ALA A 46 4.75 -10.14 7.01
CA ALA A 46 6.08 -9.59 6.79
C ALA A 46 6.75 -10.29 5.61
N ASN A 47 7.55 -9.54 4.87
CA ASN A 47 8.48 -10.07 3.89
C ASN A 47 9.84 -10.21 4.56
N ILE A 48 10.44 -11.39 4.45
CA ILE A 48 11.81 -11.65 4.85
C ILE A 48 12.63 -11.83 3.58
N ILE A 49 13.62 -10.95 3.41
CA ILE A 49 14.50 -10.91 2.24
C ILE A 49 15.92 -11.15 2.73
N PHE A 50 16.57 -12.17 2.19
CA PHE A 50 17.96 -12.47 2.43
C PHE A 50 18.81 -11.80 1.35
N ASP A 51 19.75 -10.98 1.80
CA ASP A 51 20.79 -10.39 0.97
C ASP A 51 22.14 -10.91 1.45
N LYS A 52 23.23 -10.76 0.68
CA LYS A 52 24.55 -11.34 1.00
C LYS A 52 25.11 -10.93 2.36
N LYS A 53 24.71 -9.76 2.87
CA LYS A 53 25.23 -9.19 4.11
C LYS A 53 24.18 -9.05 5.21
N ASN A 54 22.89 -9.11 4.87
CA ASN A 54 21.82 -8.74 5.79
C ASN A 54 20.53 -9.51 5.48
N ILE A 55 19.70 -9.64 6.51
CA ILE A 55 18.30 -10.05 6.41
C ILE A 55 17.43 -8.82 6.64
N TYR A 56 16.50 -8.58 5.72
CA TYR A 56 15.50 -7.54 5.84
C TYR A 56 14.16 -8.15 6.24
N VAL A 57 13.61 -7.68 7.36
CA VAL A 57 12.26 -8.02 7.81
C VAL A 57 11.38 -6.79 7.65
N ILE A 58 10.47 -6.82 6.68
CA ILE A 58 9.64 -5.68 6.29
C ILE A 58 8.18 -6.03 6.53
N GLY A 59 7.51 -5.30 7.43
CA GLY A 59 6.07 -5.44 7.63
C GLY A 59 5.32 -5.14 6.34
N ASN A 60 4.34 -5.97 6.00
CA ASN A 60 3.62 -5.86 4.74
C ASN A 60 2.18 -6.38 4.88
N ILE A 61 1.28 -5.88 4.04
CA ILE A 61 -0.05 -6.46 3.88
C ILE A 61 0.08 -7.63 2.89
N PRO A 62 -0.09 -8.89 3.35
CA PRO A 62 0.20 -10.05 2.51
C PRO A 62 -0.92 -10.36 1.50
N SER A 63 -2.11 -9.78 1.67
CA SER A 63 -3.20 -9.93 0.71
C SER A 63 -3.11 -8.87 -0.38
N ARG A 64 -3.24 -9.31 -1.65
CA ARG A 64 -3.37 -8.39 -2.79
C ARG A 64 -4.59 -7.48 -2.63
N THR A 65 -5.69 -8.05 -2.15
CA THR A 65 -6.92 -7.31 -1.87
C THR A 65 -6.71 -6.22 -0.83
N GLY A 66 -5.98 -6.49 0.26
CA GLY A 66 -5.71 -5.48 1.29
C GLY A 66 -4.86 -4.33 0.77
N ASN A 67 -3.82 -4.62 -0.02
CA ASN A 67 -3.02 -3.57 -0.67
C ASN A 67 -3.85 -2.73 -1.64
N PHE A 68 -4.66 -3.38 -2.47
CA PHE A 68 -5.54 -2.67 -3.40
C PHE A 68 -6.55 -1.78 -2.66
N LEU A 69 -7.13 -2.28 -1.57
CA LEU A 69 -8.12 -1.56 -0.78
C LEU A 69 -7.50 -0.35 -0.07
N LEU A 70 -6.26 -0.46 0.42
CA LEU A 70 -5.52 0.68 0.97
C LEU A 70 -5.29 1.77 -0.09
N ILE A 71 -4.82 1.39 -1.29
CA ILE A 71 -4.61 2.34 -2.39
C ILE A 71 -5.93 3.01 -2.79
N LEU A 72 -7.01 2.23 -2.88
CA LEU A 72 -8.33 2.74 -3.21
C LEU A 72 -8.83 3.75 -2.17
N ILE A 73 -8.64 3.46 -0.87
CA ILE A 73 -8.99 4.40 0.22
C ILE A 73 -8.21 5.70 0.09
N ILE A 74 -6.89 5.63 -0.15
CA ILE A 74 -6.04 6.81 -0.32
C ILE A 74 -6.51 7.64 -1.52
N LEU A 75 -6.84 6.99 -2.64
CA LEU A 75 -7.33 7.68 -3.83
C LEU A 75 -8.70 8.34 -3.60
N LEU A 76 -9.61 7.62 -2.94
CA LEU A 76 -10.96 8.12 -2.66
C LEU A 76 -10.90 9.33 -1.73
N LEU A 77 -10.18 9.23 -0.61
CA LEU A 77 -10.10 10.29 0.38
C LEU A 77 -9.20 11.45 -0.05
N GLY A 78 -8.10 11.16 -0.75
CA GLY A 78 -7.10 12.16 -1.12
C GLY A 78 -7.44 12.94 -2.39
N VAL A 79 -8.16 12.34 -3.34
CA VAL A 79 -8.39 12.94 -4.65
C VAL A 79 -9.88 13.02 -4.99
N ILE A 80 -10.58 11.89 -4.97
CA ILE A 80 -11.94 11.82 -5.52
C ILE A 80 -12.92 12.63 -4.67
N ILE A 81 -12.88 12.46 -3.34
CA ILE A 81 -13.76 13.19 -2.43
C ILE A 81 -13.53 14.71 -2.53
N PRO A 82 -12.29 15.24 -2.39
CA PRO A 82 -12.03 16.67 -2.59
C PRO A 82 -12.52 17.20 -3.94
N LEU A 83 -12.34 16.42 -5.02
CA LEU A 83 -12.79 16.79 -6.35
C LEU A 83 -14.32 16.89 -6.42
N ILE A 84 -15.04 15.95 -5.81
CA ILE A 84 -16.51 16.00 -5.71
C ILE A 84 -16.95 17.27 -4.97
N PHE A 85 -16.30 17.60 -3.84
CA PHE A 85 -16.59 18.84 -3.10
C PHE A 85 -16.33 20.08 -3.97
N TYR A 86 -15.21 20.14 -4.68
CA TYR A 86 -14.93 21.23 -5.61
C TYR A 86 -16.04 21.41 -6.65
N PHE A 87 -16.49 20.32 -7.27
CA PHE A 87 -17.54 20.39 -8.29
C PHE A 87 -18.87 20.87 -7.72
N LEU A 88 -19.30 20.28 -6.60
CA LEU A 88 -20.59 20.58 -5.96
C LEU A 88 -20.66 22.01 -5.44
N PHE A 89 -19.62 22.48 -4.75
CA PHE A 89 -19.68 23.74 -4.02
C PHE A 89 -19.16 24.93 -4.82
N ILE A 90 -18.24 24.72 -5.75
CA ILE A 90 -17.51 25.81 -6.41
C ILE A 90 -17.77 25.79 -7.92
N HIS A 91 -17.46 24.69 -8.62
CA HIS A 91 -17.48 24.65 -10.09
C HIS A 91 -18.84 25.03 -10.67
N PHE A 92 -19.93 24.41 -10.19
CA PHE A 92 -21.26 24.71 -10.71
C PHE A 92 -21.69 26.17 -10.46
N LYS A 93 -21.32 26.74 -9.31
CA LYS A 93 -21.61 28.14 -9.00
C LYS A 93 -20.81 29.09 -9.88
N MET A 94 -19.52 28.81 -10.07
CA MET A 94 -18.67 29.58 -11.00
C MET A 94 -19.23 29.54 -12.42
N LYS A 95 -19.66 28.37 -12.91
CA LYS A 95 -20.27 28.24 -14.25
C LYS A 95 -21.59 28.97 -14.39
N ARG A 96 -22.38 29.07 -13.32
CA ARG A 96 -23.61 29.87 -13.32
C ARG A 96 -23.29 31.36 -13.40
N LEU A 97 -22.36 31.84 -12.58
CA LEU A 97 -21.91 33.23 -12.61
C LEU A 97 -21.35 33.62 -13.98
N GLU A 98 -20.52 32.75 -14.58
CA GLU A 98 -19.97 32.94 -15.93
C GLU A 98 -21.08 33.13 -16.97
N LYS A 99 -22.15 32.33 -16.91
CA LYS A 99 -23.31 32.48 -17.80
C LYS A 99 -24.08 33.77 -17.55
N GLU A 100 -24.29 34.15 -16.29
CA GLU A 100 -24.98 35.38 -15.93
C GLU A 100 -24.24 36.62 -16.46
N ILE A 101 -22.92 36.67 -16.29
CA ILE A 101 -22.07 37.74 -16.83
C ILE A 101 -22.11 37.76 -18.36
N CYS A 102 -21.99 36.60 -19.01
CA CYS A 102 -21.99 36.52 -20.46
C CYS A 102 -23.31 36.99 -21.08
N SER A 103 -24.45 36.58 -20.50
CA SER A 103 -25.78 37.06 -20.91
C SER A 103 -25.93 38.57 -20.78
N PHE A 104 -25.44 39.16 -19.68
CA PHE A 104 -25.45 40.60 -19.48
C PHE A 104 -24.63 41.35 -20.55
N LEU A 105 -23.42 40.87 -20.85
CA LEU A 105 -22.54 41.47 -21.85
C LEU A 105 -23.15 41.42 -23.26
N ILE A 106 -23.83 40.34 -23.62
CA ILE A 106 -24.51 40.21 -24.92
C ILE A 106 -25.66 41.22 -25.03
N GLY A 107 -26.41 41.44 -23.94
CA GLY A 107 -27.53 42.39 -23.93
C GLY A 107 -27.15 43.87 -23.97
N LEU A 108 -25.86 44.21 -23.75
CA LEU A 108 -25.34 45.58 -23.88
C LEU A 108 -25.04 45.98 -25.33
N ARG A 109 -25.04 45.02 -26.27
CA ARG A 109 -24.77 45.24 -27.69
C ARG A 109 -26.07 45.47 -28.46
#